data_AF-A0A7R9DUT6-F1
#
_entry.id   AF-A0A7R9DUT6-F1
#
_cell.length_a   1.000
_cell.length_b   1.000
_cell.length_c   1.000
_cell.angle_alpha   90.00
_cell.angle_beta   90.00
_cell.angle_gamma   90.00
#
_symmetry.space_group_name_H-M   'P 1'
#
loop_
_entity.id
_entity.type
_entity.pdbx_description
1 polymer ?
#
loop_
_entity_poly.entity_id
_entity_poly.type
_entity_poly.pdbx_seq_one_letter_code
_entity_poly.pdbx_strand_id
1 'polypeptide(L)'
;FNNEQFDSKSFHLDVLLSLRAATSTPQCSKTQPGSKSAGGLKAAILADVMQGLTMIFCSVVIIIQGTLNVGVSAVINVPRDEGRLKFFDFNTDPTIRVTTLSALFGQLFMSLSIFGCQQNFVQRYCSMKSQKTVTQTLLANIPVITVLFSLSWVAGMVIFANYVNCDPLSLGYINKIDEIVPFFVEDQFTYLPGFLGLFMASLFNGAL
;
A
#
# COMPACT_ATOMS: atom_id res chain seq x y z
N PHE A 1 -6.38 15.69 29.37
CA PHE A 1 -6.87 15.57 27.99
C PHE A 1 -5.71 15.07 27.12
N ASN A 2 -5.01 14.03 27.56
CA ASN A 2 -5.27 12.59 27.41
C ASN A 2 -4.86 12.06 26.02
N ASN A 3 -3.55 11.86 25.90
CA ASN A 3 -2.84 10.79 25.19
C ASN A 3 -3.73 9.77 24.47
N GLU A 4 -3.98 9.98 23.19
CA GLU A 4 -4.13 8.89 22.22
C GLU A 4 -2.76 8.61 21.61
N GLN A 5 -1.99 7.86 22.38
CA GLN A 5 -0.77 7.24 21.94
C GLN A 5 -1.19 6.12 20.97
N PHE A 6 -0.98 6.34 19.66
CA PHE A 6 -1.17 5.33 18.62
C PHE A 6 -0.16 4.19 18.87
N ASP A 7 -0.56 3.30 19.77
CA ASP A 7 0.23 2.19 20.27
C ASP A 7 0.13 1.04 19.26
N SER A 8 1.28 0.72 18.66
CA SER A 8 1.52 -0.43 17.78
C SER A 8 1.01 -1.76 18.38
N LYS A 9 0.80 -1.80 19.71
CA LYS A 9 0.17 -2.94 20.40
C LYS A 9 -1.33 -3.11 20.10
N SER A 10 -2.09 -2.04 19.80
CA SER A 10 -3.52 -2.16 19.45
C SER A 10 -3.68 -2.83 18.09
N PHE A 11 -2.83 -2.47 17.11
CA PHE A 11 -2.76 -3.14 15.81
C PHE A 11 -2.44 -4.63 15.94
N HIS A 12 -1.50 -5.00 16.83
CA HIS A 12 -1.21 -6.40 17.10
C HIS A 12 -2.34 -7.16 17.80
N LEU A 13 -3.13 -6.49 18.65
CA LEU A 13 -4.25 -7.10 19.38
C LEU A 13 -5.49 -7.28 18.50
N ASP A 14 -5.77 -6.33 17.60
CA ASP A 14 -6.83 -6.43 16.59
C ASP A 14 -6.49 -7.47 15.51
N VAL A 15 -5.21 -7.60 15.16
CA VAL A 15 -4.69 -8.70 14.33
C VAL A 15 -4.81 -10.04 15.05
N LEU A 16 -4.55 -10.12 16.36
CA LEU A 16 -4.70 -11.37 17.13
C LEU A 16 -6.16 -11.77 17.37
N LEU A 17 -7.08 -10.81 17.56
CA LEU A 17 -8.52 -11.05 17.63
C LEU A 17 -9.08 -11.48 16.27
N SER A 18 -8.59 -10.89 15.18
CA SER A 18 -8.94 -11.28 13.79
C SER A 18 -8.33 -12.63 13.40
N LEU A 19 -7.12 -12.95 13.88
CA LEU A 19 -6.48 -14.27 13.71
C LEU A 19 -7.18 -15.37 14.53
N ARG A 20 -7.75 -15.05 15.69
CA ARG A 20 -8.61 -15.99 16.46
C ARG A 20 -9.95 -16.25 15.77
N ALA A 21 -10.50 -15.29 15.03
CA ALA A 21 -11.68 -15.52 14.20
C ALA A 21 -11.34 -16.37 12.96
N ALA A 22 -10.18 -16.14 12.32
CA ALA A 22 -9.74 -16.83 11.10
C ALA A 22 -9.17 -18.24 11.32
N THR A 23 -8.71 -18.58 12.54
CA THR A 23 -8.19 -19.93 12.86
C THR A 23 -9.27 -20.98 13.18
N SER A 24 -10.56 -20.61 13.10
CA SER A 24 -11.67 -21.50 13.43
C SER A 24 -12.27 -22.30 12.26
N THR A 25 -11.76 -22.17 11.03
CA THR A 25 -12.22 -23.01 9.91
C THR A 25 -11.14 -23.97 9.42
N PRO A 26 -11.26 -25.28 9.71
CA PRO A 26 -10.33 -26.28 9.21
C PRO A 26 -10.50 -26.49 7.70
N GLN A 27 -9.40 -26.81 7.05
CA GLN A 27 -9.31 -27.11 5.63
C GLN A 27 -10.28 -28.22 5.18
N CYS A 28 -10.79 -28.02 3.96
CA CYS A 28 -10.94 -29.02 2.90
C CYS A 28 -11.44 -30.42 3.34
N SER A 29 -12.76 -30.65 3.31
CA SER A 29 -13.28 -31.95 2.88
C SER A 29 -14.74 -31.86 2.42
N LYS A 30 -14.98 -32.42 1.22
CA LYS A 30 -16.22 -33.03 0.72
C LYS A 30 -17.43 -32.10 0.48
N THR A 31 -17.90 -32.13 -0.77
CA THR A 31 -19.26 -31.83 -1.25
C THR A 31 -20.32 -31.62 -0.16
N GLN A 32 -20.85 -30.41 -0.04
CA GLN A 32 -22.21 -30.17 0.44
C GLN A 32 -23.01 -29.33 -0.57
N PRO A 33 -24.21 -29.79 -0.97
CA PRO A 33 -25.12 -29.02 -1.80
C PRO A 33 -25.91 -28.05 -0.90
N GLY A 34 -25.84 -26.75 -1.18
CA GLY A 34 -26.70 -25.76 -0.51
C GLY A 34 -26.03 -24.43 -0.21
N SER A 35 -26.22 -23.47 -1.13
CA SER A 35 -26.17 -22.00 -0.97
C SER A 35 -25.74 -21.42 0.39
N LYS A 36 -24.56 -20.76 0.41
CA LYS A 36 -24.34 -19.41 1.00
C LYS A 36 -22.88 -18.92 0.92
N SER A 37 -21.90 -19.76 0.60
CA SER A 37 -20.47 -19.35 0.60
C SER A 37 -19.95 -18.75 -0.72
N ALA A 38 -20.68 -18.90 -1.83
CA ALA A 38 -20.25 -18.36 -3.12
C ALA A 38 -20.44 -16.83 -3.25
N GLY A 39 -21.31 -16.23 -2.42
CA GLY A 39 -21.54 -14.79 -2.40
C GLY A 39 -20.43 -14.02 -1.69
N GLY A 40 -19.92 -14.55 -0.57
CA GLY A 40 -18.92 -13.89 0.26
C GLY A 40 -17.60 -13.65 -0.47
N LEU A 41 -17.08 -14.67 -1.18
CA LEU A 41 -15.85 -14.52 -1.95
C LEU A 41 -15.99 -13.49 -3.09
N LYS A 42 -17.16 -13.46 -3.76
CA LYS A 42 -17.43 -12.47 -4.81
C LYS A 42 -17.54 -11.05 -4.26
N ALA A 43 -18.21 -10.88 -3.12
CA ALA A 43 -18.33 -9.58 -2.46
C ALA A 43 -16.97 -9.06 -1.99
N ALA A 44 -16.13 -9.93 -1.42
CA ALA A 44 -14.77 -9.60 -1.02
C ALA A 44 -13.92 -9.16 -2.23
N ILE A 45 -13.95 -9.90 -3.34
CA ILE A 45 -13.22 -9.51 -4.56
C ILE A 45 -13.71 -8.16 -5.09
N LEU A 46 -15.02 -7.90 -5.08
CA LEU A 46 -15.57 -6.62 -5.51
C LEU A 46 -15.10 -5.48 -4.60
N ALA A 47 -15.08 -5.69 -3.29
CA ALA A 47 -14.58 -4.72 -2.33
C ALA A 47 -13.09 -4.38 -2.58
N ASP A 48 -12.26 -5.39 -2.84
CA ASP A 48 -10.85 -5.17 -3.17
C ASP A 48 -10.66 -4.37 -4.46
N VAL A 49 -11.50 -4.59 -5.47
CA VAL A 49 -11.45 -3.84 -6.72
C VAL A 49 -11.82 -2.38 -6.48
N MET A 50 -12.89 -2.12 -5.73
CA MET A 50 -13.30 -0.76 -5.37
C MET A 50 -12.23 -0.05 -4.54
N GLN A 51 -11.61 -0.77 -3.61
CA GLN A 51 -10.50 -0.31 -2.79
C GLN A 51 -9.28 0.06 -3.64
N GLY A 52 -8.89 -0.81 -4.58
CA GLY A 52 -7.77 -0.56 -5.50
C GLY A 52 -8.01 0.66 -6.40
N LEU A 53 -9.24 0.83 -6.91
CA LEU A 53 -9.61 2.01 -7.69
C LEU A 53 -9.57 3.29 -6.86
N THR A 54 -10.03 3.22 -5.61
CA THR A 54 -9.98 4.36 -4.67
C THR A 54 -8.55 4.77 -4.37
N MET A 55 -7.65 3.80 -4.14
CA MET A 55 -6.21 4.05 -3.94
C MET A 55 -5.56 4.75 -5.15
N ILE A 56 -5.86 4.27 -6.37
CA ILE A 56 -5.35 4.90 -7.60
C ILE A 56 -5.86 6.34 -7.71
N PHE A 57 -7.15 6.55 -7.46
CA PHE A 57 -7.77 7.87 -7.50
C PHE A 57 -7.10 8.84 -6.51
N CYS A 58 -6.98 8.45 -5.23
CA CYS A 58 -6.34 9.27 -4.21
C CYS A 58 -4.89 9.61 -4.59
N SER A 59 -4.10 8.63 -5.03
CA SER A 59 -2.71 8.85 -5.45
C SER A 59 -2.61 9.83 -6.62
N VAL A 60 -3.47 9.73 -7.63
CA VAL A 60 -3.48 10.65 -8.77
C VAL A 60 -3.84 12.08 -8.32
N VAL A 61 -4.83 12.22 -7.44
CA VAL A 61 -5.25 13.53 -6.91
C VAL A 61 -4.12 14.18 -6.11
N ILE A 62 -3.44 13.42 -5.24
CA ILE A 62 -2.27 13.86 -4.46
C ILE A 62 -1.15 14.32 -5.39
N ILE A 63 -0.83 13.53 -6.42
CA ILE A 63 0.22 13.86 -7.39
C ILE A 63 -0.12 15.15 -8.14
N ILE A 64 -1.35 15.31 -8.62
CA ILE A 64 -1.77 16.50 -9.37
C ILE A 64 -1.69 17.74 -8.47
N GLN A 65 -2.30 17.71 -7.28
CA GLN A 65 -2.30 18.84 -6.36
C GLN A 65 -0.88 19.24 -5.97
N GLY A 66 -0.05 18.27 -5.57
CA GLY A 66 1.32 18.56 -5.18
C GLY A 66 2.18 19.05 -6.34
N THR A 67 1.94 18.56 -7.56
CA THR A 67 2.65 19.05 -8.76
C THR A 67 2.24 20.46 -9.15
N LEU A 68 0.98 20.85 -8.94
CA LEU A 68 0.52 22.22 -9.18
C LEU A 68 1.17 23.24 -8.24
N ASN A 69 1.48 22.84 -7.01
CA ASN A 69 2.10 23.72 -6.02
C ASN A 69 3.56 24.05 -6.32
N VAL A 70 4.36 23.05 -6.72
CA VAL A 70 5.82 23.23 -6.97
C VAL A 70 6.19 23.30 -8.45
N GLY A 71 5.31 22.87 -9.35
CA GLY A 71 5.57 22.74 -10.78
C GLY A 71 6.23 21.41 -11.16
N VAL A 72 5.93 20.93 -12.38
CA VAL A 72 6.41 19.63 -12.92
C VAL A 72 7.94 19.54 -12.95
N SER A 73 8.63 20.63 -13.27
CA SER A 73 10.09 20.68 -13.32
C SER A 73 10.73 20.48 -11.94
N ALA A 74 10.14 21.05 -10.89
CA ALA A 74 10.65 20.92 -9.52
C ALA A 74 10.51 19.48 -9.01
N VAL A 75 9.41 18.78 -9.34
CA VAL A 75 9.18 17.38 -8.93
C VAL A 75 10.29 16.45 -9.40
N ILE A 76 10.91 16.72 -10.55
CA ILE A 76 11.98 15.88 -11.11
C ILE A 76 13.37 16.39 -10.71
N ASN A 77 13.59 17.71 -10.74
CA ASN A 77 14.91 18.29 -10.52
C ASN A 77 15.30 18.30 -9.03
N VAL A 78 14.37 18.59 -8.12
CA VAL A 78 14.67 18.67 -6.68
C VAL A 78 15.17 17.33 -6.12
N PRO A 79 14.50 16.18 -6.32
CA PRO A 79 15.02 14.89 -5.85
C PRO A 79 16.33 14.48 -6.53
N ARG A 80 16.57 14.97 -7.75
CA ARG A 80 17.80 14.71 -8.52
C ARG A 80 18.99 15.46 -7.93
N ASP A 81 18.81 16.74 -7.63
CA ASP A 81 19.85 17.63 -7.13
C ASP A 81 20.24 17.27 -5.69
N GLU A 82 19.28 16.82 -4.88
CA GLU A 82 19.49 16.28 -3.52
C GLU A 82 20.08 14.86 -3.51
N GLY A 83 20.39 14.29 -4.67
CA GLY A 83 21.03 12.98 -4.79
C GLY A 83 20.17 11.82 -4.27
N ARG A 84 18.85 11.98 -4.21
CA ARG A 84 17.89 10.94 -3.75
C ARG A 84 17.49 9.97 -4.86
N LEU A 85 17.64 10.35 -6.13
CA LEU A 85 17.40 9.48 -7.29
C LEU A 85 18.59 8.54 -7.57
N LYS A 86 19.01 7.76 -6.57
CA LYS A 86 20.04 6.72 -6.72
C LYS A 86 19.37 5.37 -7.04
N PHE A 87 18.89 5.22 -8.26
CA PHE A 87 18.20 3.99 -8.70
C PHE A 87 19.13 2.76 -8.77
N PHE A 88 20.42 2.98 -9.01
CA PHE A 88 21.40 1.92 -9.29
C PHE A 88 22.58 1.99 -8.31
N ASP A 89 22.31 1.66 -7.04
CA ASP A 89 23.34 1.48 -6.02
C ASP A 89 23.58 -0.02 -5.79
N PHE A 90 24.61 -0.54 -6.47
CA PHE A 90 25.03 -1.94 -6.40
C PHE A 90 26.08 -2.21 -5.31
N ASN A 91 26.25 -1.29 -4.36
CA ASN A 91 27.12 -1.56 -3.22
C ASN A 91 26.64 -2.80 -2.46
N THR A 92 27.58 -3.71 -2.19
CA THR A 92 27.33 -4.99 -1.51
C THR A 92 27.55 -4.90 0.01
N ASP A 93 27.63 -3.68 0.56
CA ASP A 93 27.79 -3.46 1.99
C ASP A 93 26.47 -3.77 2.73
N PRO A 94 26.44 -4.79 3.62
CA PRO A 94 25.24 -5.18 4.37
C PRO A 94 24.82 -4.16 5.45
N THR A 95 25.63 -3.13 5.71
CA THR A 95 25.33 -2.05 6.65
C THR A 95 24.41 -0.99 6.03
N ILE A 96 24.31 -0.95 4.70
CA ILE A 96 23.41 -0.04 3.99
C ILE A 96 21.99 -0.61 4.03
N ARG A 97 21.06 0.18 4.57
CA ARG A 97 19.67 -0.24 4.88
C ARG A 97 18.91 -0.76 3.65
N VAL A 98 19.14 -0.18 2.48
CA VAL A 98 18.54 -0.59 1.20
C VAL A 98 19.55 -0.34 0.07
N THR A 99 19.92 -1.40 -0.64
CA THR A 99 20.74 -1.37 -1.87
C THR A 99 19.90 -1.93 -3.02
N THR A 100 20.23 -1.65 -4.28
CA THR A 100 19.43 -2.14 -5.42
C THR A 100 19.31 -3.67 -5.40
N LEU A 101 20.38 -4.36 -4.99
CA LEU A 101 20.40 -5.82 -4.90
C LEU A 101 19.55 -6.35 -3.73
N SER A 102 19.69 -5.77 -2.54
CA SER A 102 18.88 -6.18 -1.37
C SER A 102 17.40 -5.83 -1.55
N ALA A 103 17.08 -4.72 -2.21
CA ALA A 103 15.72 -4.35 -2.58
C ALA A 103 15.12 -5.36 -3.58
N LEU A 104 15.88 -5.77 -4.60
CA LEU A 104 15.40 -6.75 -5.60
C LEU A 104 15.15 -8.12 -4.96
N PHE A 105 16.10 -8.62 -4.17
CA PHE A 105 15.93 -9.90 -3.47
C PHE A 105 14.80 -9.81 -2.43
N GLY A 106 14.75 -8.74 -1.64
CA GLY A 106 13.67 -8.51 -0.67
C GLY A 106 12.30 -8.50 -1.34
N GLN A 107 12.16 -7.78 -2.46
CA GLN A 107 10.92 -7.73 -3.22
C GLN A 107 10.53 -9.09 -3.81
N LEU A 108 11.50 -9.87 -4.30
CA LEU A 108 11.25 -11.21 -4.83
C LEU A 108 10.73 -12.17 -3.75
N PHE A 109 11.41 -12.24 -2.59
CA PHE A 109 10.97 -13.09 -1.48
C PHE A 109 9.63 -12.65 -0.90
N MET A 110 9.42 -11.34 -0.76
CA MET A 110 8.14 -10.79 -0.30
C MET A 110 7.01 -11.15 -1.27
N SER A 111 7.22 -10.97 -2.58
CA SER A 111 6.22 -11.32 -3.59
C SER A 111 5.91 -12.82 -3.59
N LEU A 112 6.92 -13.68 -3.45
CA LEU A 112 6.73 -15.12 -3.35
C LEU A 112 5.94 -15.50 -2.10
N SER A 113 6.21 -14.88 -0.95
CA SER A 113 5.46 -15.10 0.28
C SER A 113 3.99 -14.67 0.16
N ILE A 114 3.74 -13.50 -0.44
CA ILE A 114 2.38 -12.99 -0.66
C ILE A 114 1.59 -13.93 -1.57
N PHE A 115 2.14 -14.28 -2.73
CA PHE A 115 1.41 -15.13 -3.68
C PHE A 115 1.37 -16.60 -3.29
N GLY A 116 2.38 -17.11 -2.57
CA GLY A 116 2.52 -18.53 -2.26
C GLY A 116 1.99 -18.95 -0.89
N CYS A 117 2.06 -18.08 0.11
CA CYS A 117 1.80 -18.45 1.51
C CYS A 117 0.59 -17.74 2.13
N GLN A 118 0.09 -16.65 1.54
CA GLN A 118 -1.07 -15.98 2.09
C GLN A 118 -2.37 -16.71 1.79
N GLN A 119 -3.14 -16.96 2.84
CA GLN A 119 -4.40 -17.67 2.79
C GLN A 119 -5.40 -17.04 1.79
N ASN A 120 -5.49 -15.71 1.76
CA ASN A 120 -6.39 -14.97 0.87
C ASN A 120 -6.11 -15.25 -0.62
N PHE A 121 -4.84 -15.38 -1.00
CA PHE A 121 -4.44 -15.68 -2.38
C PHE A 121 -4.63 -17.15 -2.71
N VAL A 122 -4.21 -18.06 -1.82
CA VAL A 122 -4.37 -19.51 -2.01
C VAL A 122 -5.85 -19.89 -2.18
N GLN A 123 -6.75 -19.33 -1.37
CA GLN A 123 -8.19 -19.57 -1.48
C GLN A 123 -8.77 -19.11 -2.83
N ARG A 124 -8.32 -17.96 -3.36
CA ARG A 124 -8.74 -17.46 -4.67
C ARG A 124 -8.32 -18.42 -5.79
N TYR A 125 -7.10 -18.96 -5.73
CA TYR A 125 -6.62 -19.91 -6.74
C TYR A 125 -7.41 -21.22 -6.72
N CYS A 126 -7.66 -21.77 -5.53
CA CYS A 126 -8.42 -23.02 -5.38
C CYS A 126 -9.89 -22.90 -5.84
N SER A 127 -10.45 -21.69 -5.85
CA SER A 127 -11.82 -21.44 -6.35
C SER A 127 -11.91 -21.30 -7.87
N MET A 128 -10.78 -21.25 -8.59
CA MET A 128 -10.77 -21.12 -10.05
C MET A 128 -10.88 -22.48 -10.74
N LYS A 129 -11.54 -22.51 -11.91
CA LYS A 129 -11.87 -23.76 -12.61
C LYS A 129 -10.68 -24.43 -13.32
N SER A 130 -9.58 -23.70 -13.58
CA SER A 130 -8.46 -24.21 -14.36
C SER A 130 -7.15 -23.51 -13.99
N GLN A 131 -6.04 -24.26 -14.07
CA GLN A 131 -4.69 -23.74 -13.89
C GLN A 131 -4.34 -22.62 -14.87
N LYS A 132 -4.82 -22.72 -16.13
CA LYS A 132 -4.61 -21.66 -17.13
C LYS A 132 -5.24 -20.33 -16.70
N THR A 133 -6.43 -20.39 -16.10
CA THR A 133 -7.14 -19.21 -15.56
C THR A 133 -6.39 -18.60 -14.37
N VAL A 134 -5.81 -19.44 -13.51
CA VAL A 134 -4.97 -18.98 -12.39
C VAL A 134 -3.75 -18.23 -12.91
N THR A 135 -3.00 -18.81 -13.86
CA THR A 135 -1.83 -18.16 -14.47
C THR A 135 -2.18 -16.85 -15.17
N GLN A 136 -3.27 -16.81 -15.94
CA GLN A 136 -3.71 -15.59 -16.60
C GLN A 136 -4.12 -14.51 -15.60
N THR A 137 -4.78 -14.88 -14.50
CA THR A 137 -5.18 -13.93 -13.45
C THR A 137 -3.95 -13.35 -12.72
N LEU A 138 -2.95 -14.19 -12.43
CA LEU A 138 -1.67 -13.75 -11.87
C LEU A 138 -0.94 -12.78 -12.81
N LEU A 139 -0.84 -13.13 -14.09
CA LEU A 139 -0.21 -12.26 -15.09
C LEU A 139 -0.96 -10.93 -15.27
N ALA A 140 -2.29 -10.94 -15.22
CA ALA A 140 -3.11 -9.72 -15.28
C ALA A 140 -2.95 -8.82 -14.04
N ASN A 141 -2.52 -9.37 -12.91
CA ASN A 141 -2.27 -8.59 -11.68
C ASN A 141 -0.94 -7.82 -11.74
N ILE A 142 0.05 -8.34 -12.46
CA ILE A 142 1.37 -7.70 -12.62
C ILE A 142 1.26 -6.22 -13.07
N PRO A 143 0.56 -5.87 -14.18
CA PRO A 143 0.49 -4.47 -14.61
C PRO A 143 -0.20 -3.57 -13.58
N VAL A 144 -1.21 -4.06 -12.86
CA VAL A 144 -1.91 -3.29 -11.83
C VAL A 144 -0.97 -2.96 -10.67
N ILE A 145 -0.21 -3.95 -10.19
CA ILE A 145 0.79 -3.76 -9.14
C ILE A 145 1.90 -2.82 -9.61
N THR A 146 2.36 -2.96 -10.87
CA THR A 146 3.36 -2.06 -11.45
C THR A 146 2.87 -0.61 -11.46
N VAL A 147 1.64 -0.35 -11.90
CA VAL A 147 1.06 1.01 -11.90
C VAL A 147 0.95 1.56 -10.48
N LEU A 148 0.43 0.78 -9.53
CA LEU A 148 0.31 1.21 -8.13
C LEU A 148 1.67 1.56 -7.53
N PHE A 149 2.68 0.72 -7.76
CA PHE A 149 4.04 0.97 -7.29
C PHE A 149 4.63 2.24 -7.92
N SER A 150 4.48 2.42 -9.23
CA SER A 150 4.93 3.63 -9.92
C SER A 150 4.25 4.90 -9.39
N LEU A 151 2.94 4.86 -9.13
CA LEU A 151 2.21 5.99 -8.56
C LEU A 151 2.73 6.35 -7.16
N SER A 152 2.95 5.37 -6.30
CA SER A 152 3.51 5.62 -4.96
C SER A 152 4.90 6.25 -5.01
N TRP A 153 5.75 5.84 -5.96
CA TRP A 153 7.05 6.47 -6.17
C TRP A 153 6.93 7.93 -6.61
N VAL A 154 6.03 8.22 -7.55
CA VAL A 154 5.79 9.60 -8.01
C VAL A 154 5.21 10.46 -6.90
N ALA A 155 4.24 9.94 -6.14
CA ALA A 155 3.67 10.65 -4.98
C ALA A 155 4.76 10.98 -3.95
N GLY A 156 5.67 10.05 -3.65
CA GLY A 156 6.81 10.30 -2.75
C GLY A 156 7.75 11.40 -3.26
N MET A 157 8.04 11.44 -4.56
CA MET A 157 8.84 12.53 -5.17
C MET A 157 8.14 13.89 -5.07
N VAL A 158 6.83 13.92 -5.32
CA VAL A 158 6.02 15.15 -5.23
C VAL A 158 5.99 15.69 -3.81
N ILE A 159 5.73 14.83 -2.81
CA ILE A 159 5.72 15.22 -1.39
C ILE A 159 7.10 15.73 -0.99
N PHE A 160 8.17 15.04 -1.41
CA PHE A 160 9.54 15.48 -1.13
C PHE A 160 9.84 16.86 -1.73
N ALA A 161 9.45 17.10 -2.99
CA ALA A 161 9.66 18.39 -3.64
C ALA A 161 8.89 19.54 -2.95
N ASN A 162 7.73 19.27 -2.35
CA ASN A 162 6.96 20.25 -1.58
C ASN A 162 7.61 20.58 -0.23
N TYR A 163 8.21 19.59 0.44
CA TYR A 163 8.76 19.77 1.80
C TYR A 163 10.29 19.84 1.89
N VAL A 164 11.01 19.90 0.77
CA VAL A 164 12.49 19.95 0.78
C VAL A 164 13.05 21.11 1.62
N ASN A 165 12.40 22.28 1.59
CA ASN A 165 12.83 23.46 2.33
C ASN A 165 12.15 23.60 3.71
N CYS A 166 11.09 22.83 3.97
CA CYS A 166 10.24 22.93 5.16
C CYS A 166 9.81 21.52 5.57
N ASP A 167 10.76 20.76 6.14
CA ASP A 167 10.51 19.38 6.54
C ASP A 167 9.58 19.31 7.77
N PRO A 168 8.37 18.74 7.64
CA PRO A 168 7.40 18.68 8.74
C PRO A 168 7.90 17.83 9.92
N LEU A 169 8.80 16.88 9.69
CA LEU A 169 9.40 16.06 10.76
C LEU A 169 10.34 16.90 11.61
N SER A 170 11.23 17.66 10.98
CA SER A 170 12.18 18.53 11.69
C SER A 170 11.50 19.69 12.41
N LEU A 171 10.36 20.14 11.88
CA LEU A 171 9.54 21.20 12.49
C LEU A 171 8.61 20.70 13.62
N GLY A 172 8.54 19.38 13.83
CA GLY A 172 7.74 18.77 14.91
C GLY A 172 6.23 18.69 14.62
N TYR A 173 5.80 18.86 13.35
CA TYR A 173 4.40 18.65 12.95
C TYR A 173 4.04 17.16 12.88
N ILE A 174 5.01 16.30 12.56
CA ILE A 174 4.86 14.84 12.57
C ILE A 174 5.88 14.21 13.51
N ASN A 175 5.51 13.10 14.16
CA ASN A 175 6.41 12.38 15.07
C ASN A 175 7.17 11.25 14.37
N LYS A 176 6.59 10.72 13.29
CA LYS A 176 7.14 9.59 12.52
C LYS A 176 7.12 9.89 11.03
N ILE A 177 8.07 9.33 10.30
CA ILE A 177 8.16 9.50 8.84
C ILE A 177 6.97 8.87 8.11
N ASP A 178 6.35 7.84 8.68
CA ASP A 178 5.19 7.15 8.11
C ASP A 178 3.92 8.02 8.09
N GLU A 179 3.90 9.11 8.86
CA GLU A 179 2.79 10.06 8.96
C GLU A 179 2.88 11.17 7.90
N ILE A 180 3.95 11.21 7.08
CA ILE A 180 4.18 12.30 6.12
C ILE A 180 3.11 12.37 5.01
N VAL A 181 2.63 11.22 4.55
CA VAL A 181 1.61 11.14 3.50
C VAL A 181 0.25 11.63 4.02
N PRO A 182 -0.29 11.12 5.15
CA PRO A 182 -1.55 11.66 5.67
C PRO A 182 -1.43 13.13 6.08
N PHE A 183 -0.28 13.57 6.61
CA PHE A 183 -0.03 14.99 6.89
C PHE A 183 -0.10 15.84 5.61
N PHE A 184 0.55 15.41 4.52
CA PHE A 184 0.46 16.10 3.24
C PHE A 184 -0.98 16.21 2.74
N VAL A 185 -1.78 15.15 2.91
CA VAL A 185 -3.19 15.16 2.52
C VAL A 185 -4.00 16.14 3.36
N GLU A 186 -3.76 16.20 4.66
CA GLU A 186 -4.43 17.15 5.55
C GLU A 186 -4.10 18.61 5.21
N ASP A 187 -2.82 18.90 4.99
CA ASP A 187 -2.28 20.22 4.68
C ASP A 187 -2.75 20.73 3.30
N GLN A 188 -2.72 19.87 2.28
CA GLN A 188 -3.01 20.29 0.90
C GLN A 188 -4.49 20.23 0.53
N PHE A 189 -5.30 19.46 1.25
CA PHE A 189 -6.72 19.26 0.94
C PHE A 189 -7.66 19.82 2.02
N THR A 190 -7.24 20.85 2.76
CA THR A 190 -8.08 21.50 3.78
C THR A 190 -9.42 22.02 3.21
N TYR A 191 -9.47 22.36 1.92
CA TYR A 191 -10.68 22.78 1.22
C TYR A 191 -11.66 21.62 0.90
N LEU A 192 -11.24 20.36 1.07
CA LEU A 192 -12.03 19.14 0.90
C LEU A 192 -11.99 18.27 2.17
N PRO A 193 -12.76 18.61 3.22
CA PRO A 193 -12.68 17.93 4.52
C PRO A 193 -13.02 16.43 4.49
N GLY A 194 -13.65 15.93 3.42
CA GLY A 194 -13.94 14.51 3.23
C GLY A 194 -12.80 13.70 2.58
N PHE A 195 -11.83 14.35 1.93
CA PHE A 195 -10.80 13.65 1.17
C PHE A 195 -9.80 12.93 2.07
N LEU A 196 -9.36 13.58 3.17
CA LEU A 196 -8.51 12.94 4.17
C LEU A 196 -9.17 11.70 4.78
N GLY A 197 -10.47 11.80 5.11
CA GLY A 197 -11.23 10.68 5.64
C GLY A 197 -11.33 9.50 4.66
N LEU A 198 -11.59 9.79 3.37
CA LEU A 198 -11.60 8.78 2.31
C LEU A 198 -10.23 8.11 2.16
N PHE A 199 -9.15 8.91 2.15
CA PHE A 199 -7.79 8.41 2.06
C PHE A 199 -7.43 7.51 3.25
N MET A 200 -7.68 7.97 4.48
CA MET A 200 -7.40 7.19 5.69
C MET A 200 -8.23 5.91 5.76
N ALA A 201 -9.53 5.97 5.44
CA ALA A 201 -10.39 4.79 5.39
C ALA A 201 -9.86 3.76 4.39
N SER A 202 -9.41 4.21 3.21
CA SER A 202 -8.77 3.33 2.25
C SER A 202 -7.45 2.76 2.79
N LEU A 203 -6.58 3.58 3.39
CA LEU A 203 -5.30 3.13 3.93
C LEU A 203 -5.47 2.01 4.96
N PHE A 204 -6.42 2.18 5.90
CA PHE A 204 -6.72 1.15 6.89
C PHE A 204 -7.34 -0.10 6.27
N ASN A 205 -8.25 0.03 5.30
CA ASN A 205 -8.82 -1.12 4.61
C ASN A 205 -7.78 -1.92 3.81
N GLY A 206 -6.73 -1.26 3.31
CA GLY A 206 -5.62 -1.94 2.63
C GLY A 206 -4.60 -2.62 3.56
N ALA A 207 -4.60 -2.26 4.85
CA ALA A 207 -3.71 -2.83 5.85
C ALA A 207 -4.30 -4.08 6.56
N LEU A 208 -5.61 -4.31 6.41
CA LEU A 208 -6.38 -5.44 6.94
C LEU A 208 -6.28 -6.67 6.01
#